data_AF-A0A838HM43-F1
#
_entry.id   AF-A0A838HM43-F1
#
_cell.length_a   1.000
_cell.length_b   1.000
_cell.length_c   1.000
_cell.angle_alpha   90.00
_cell.angle_beta   90.00
_cell.angle_gamma   90.00
#
_symmetry.space_group_name_H-M   'P 1'
#
loop_
_entity.id
_entity.type
_entity.pdbx_description
1 polymer ?
#
loop_
_entity_poly.entity_id
_entity_poly.type
_entity_poly.pdbx_seq_one_letter_code
_entity_poly.pdbx_strand_id
1 'polypeptide(L)'
;AEVAALAAAGTAARGATAFVTLEPCDHTGRTGPCTSALLAAGIVRVVAAVADPDPRAAGGADTLRAAGVDVRIGIAGDEARRQNEVFFHGAATGRPFVVAKAAVSLDGRIAAADGTSQWLTGPEARLAAHGLRGTVDAVLVGSGTVFADDPRLTVRVPGHAAPQPLRAVLDRRGRIAAGGRAWRVLDGSAPTVVLDEPDPKAVLAALWERGVRSVLVEGGAAVVSAFLQAGLVDKVVLHVAPLLLGEQGRPFLSGDGIATLAGAPAFRLDRVEQVGTDAVLTLYPAGGR
;
A
#
# COMPACT_ATOMS: atom_id res chain seq x y z
N ALA A 1 17.53 11.69 -2.00
CA ALA A 1 18.54 10.60 -1.92
C ALA A 1 19.92 11.08 -2.39
N GLU A 2 19.93 11.87 -3.45
CA GLU A 2 21.05 12.48 -4.14
C GLU A 2 22.01 13.20 -3.19
N VAL A 3 21.50 14.10 -2.34
CA VAL A 3 22.35 14.85 -1.37
C VAL A 3 23.11 13.90 -0.44
N ALA A 4 22.46 12.84 0.06
CA ALA A 4 23.11 11.86 0.93
C ALA A 4 24.16 11.02 0.17
N ALA A 5 23.85 10.63 -1.07
CA ALA A 5 24.80 9.90 -1.92
C ALA A 5 26.03 10.76 -2.28
N LEU A 6 25.82 12.04 -2.60
CA LEU A 6 26.90 12.99 -2.86
C LEU A 6 27.75 13.22 -1.61
N ALA A 7 27.13 13.37 -0.44
CA ALA A 7 27.86 13.50 0.82
C ALA A 7 28.73 12.27 1.12
N ALA A 8 28.22 11.06 0.85
CA ALA A 8 28.98 9.82 1.01
C ALA A 8 30.12 9.68 -0.02
N ALA A 9 29.90 10.13 -1.26
CA ALA A 9 30.91 10.08 -2.32
C ALA A 9 32.03 11.14 -2.14
N GLY A 10 31.72 12.28 -1.52
CA GLY A 10 32.67 13.37 -1.32
C GLY A 10 33.29 13.84 -2.63
N THR A 11 34.62 13.98 -2.65
CA THR A 11 35.36 14.45 -3.84
C THR A 11 35.33 13.46 -5.00
N ALA A 12 35.05 12.18 -4.76
CA ALA A 12 34.97 11.16 -5.80
C ALA A 12 33.74 11.32 -6.71
N ALA A 13 32.78 12.19 -6.35
CA ALA A 13 31.62 12.50 -7.18
C ALA A 13 31.99 13.26 -8.48
N ARG A 14 33.11 14.00 -8.49
CA ARG A 14 33.51 14.80 -9.65
C ARG A 14 33.88 13.90 -10.83
N GLY A 15 33.24 14.12 -11.98
CA GLY A 15 33.43 13.28 -13.17
C GLY A 15 32.68 11.95 -13.12
N ALA A 16 31.92 11.68 -12.06
CA ALA A 16 31.20 10.42 -11.89
C ALA A 16 29.84 10.39 -12.62
N THR A 17 29.23 9.20 -12.61
CA THR A 17 27.84 8.98 -13.04
C THR A 17 26.94 8.81 -11.82
N ALA A 18 25.84 9.56 -11.75
CA ALA A 18 24.80 9.35 -10.74
C ALA A 18 23.69 8.44 -11.30
N PHE A 19 23.35 7.39 -10.56
CA PHE A 19 22.19 6.55 -10.81
C PHE A 19 21.08 6.89 -9.82
N VAL A 20 19.91 7.26 -10.32
CA VAL A 20 18.78 7.71 -9.51
C VAL A 20 17.49 6.99 -9.94
N THR A 21 16.64 6.65 -8.98
CA THR A 21 15.40 5.90 -9.25
C THR A 21 14.24 6.79 -9.71
N LEU A 22 14.37 8.11 -9.59
CA LEU A 22 13.42 9.12 -10.06
C LEU A 22 14.24 10.28 -10.62
N GLU A 23 13.67 11.02 -11.57
CA GLU A 23 14.28 12.24 -12.10
C GLU A 23 14.68 13.20 -10.96
N PRO A 24 15.92 13.75 -10.97
CA PRO A 24 16.34 14.70 -9.96
C PRO A 24 15.45 15.94 -9.96
N CYS A 25 14.96 16.34 -8.79
CA CYS A 25 14.04 17.47 -8.69
C CYS A 25 14.71 18.80 -9.08
N ASP A 26 13.95 19.66 -9.76
CA ASP A 26 14.41 20.98 -10.21
C ASP A 26 13.72 22.18 -9.51
N HIS A 27 13.10 21.91 -8.36
CA HIS A 27 12.43 22.93 -7.57
C HIS A 27 13.08 23.06 -6.18
N THR A 28 12.86 24.22 -5.56
CA THR A 28 13.23 24.44 -4.16
C THR A 28 12.05 24.08 -3.28
N GLY A 29 12.16 22.96 -2.56
CA GLY A 29 11.21 22.53 -1.55
C GLY A 29 11.71 22.85 -0.14
N ARG A 30 11.72 21.85 0.75
CA ARG A 30 12.37 21.94 2.07
C ARG A 30 13.90 22.03 1.97
N THR A 31 14.46 21.48 0.90
CA THR A 31 15.87 21.54 0.52
C THR A 31 16.00 22.16 -0.87
N GLY A 32 17.21 22.60 -1.24
CA GLY A 32 17.49 23.08 -2.59
C GLY A 32 17.36 21.97 -3.66
N PRO A 33 17.32 22.35 -4.96
CA PRO A 33 17.15 21.41 -6.07
C PRO A 33 18.27 20.37 -6.14
N CYS A 34 17.92 19.11 -6.41
CA CYS A 34 18.91 18.06 -6.58
C CYS A 34 19.78 18.29 -7.83
N THR A 35 19.21 18.91 -8.87
CA THR A 35 19.97 19.37 -10.06
C THR A 35 21.14 20.26 -9.67
N SER A 36 20.92 21.26 -8.83
CA SER A 36 21.95 22.18 -8.35
C SER A 36 23.04 21.45 -7.56
N ALA A 37 22.67 20.50 -6.71
CA ALA A 37 23.62 19.70 -5.94
C ALA A 37 24.50 18.81 -6.84
N LEU A 38 23.90 18.14 -7.85
CA LEU A 38 24.60 17.30 -8.81
C LEU A 38 25.59 18.12 -9.65
N LEU A 39 25.18 19.31 -10.11
CA LEU A 39 26.05 20.22 -10.86
C LEU A 39 27.22 20.73 -10.00
N ALA A 40 26.94 21.15 -8.76
CA ALA A 40 27.98 21.60 -7.83
C ALA A 40 29.00 20.49 -7.51
N ALA A 41 28.55 19.24 -7.45
CA ALA A 41 29.43 18.08 -7.26
C ALA A 41 30.27 17.73 -8.50
N GLY A 42 29.97 18.30 -9.68
CA GLY A 42 30.65 18.02 -10.93
C GLY A 42 30.30 16.66 -11.53
N ILE A 43 29.07 16.19 -11.34
CA ILE A 43 28.56 14.99 -12.01
C ILE A 43 28.47 15.27 -13.52
N VAL A 44 28.98 14.34 -14.33
CA VAL A 44 29.01 14.50 -15.80
C VAL A 44 27.96 13.64 -16.50
N ARG A 45 27.36 12.68 -15.78
CA ARG A 45 26.32 11.81 -16.30
C ARG A 45 25.28 11.46 -15.25
N VAL A 46 24.01 11.44 -15.65
CA VAL A 46 22.89 11.01 -14.82
C VAL A 46 22.09 9.95 -15.56
N VAL A 47 21.81 8.84 -14.88
CA VAL A 47 20.91 7.78 -15.33
C VAL A 47 19.73 7.73 -14.37
N ALA A 48 18.57 8.18 -14.83
CA ALA A 48 17.33 8.12 -14.09
C ALA A 48 16.45 6.95 -14.55
N ALA A 49 15.77 6.28 -13.63
CA ALA A 49 14.90 5.17 -14.00
C ALA A 49 13.58 5.65 -14.64
N VAL A 50 12.96 6.68 -14.07
CA VAL A 50 11.67 7.25 -14.50
C VAL A 50 11.67 8.76 -14.39
N ALA A 51 10.89 9.42 -15.26
CA ALA A 51 10.62 10.86 -15.18
C ALA A 51 9.73 11.19 -13.98
N ASP A 52 9.85 12.41 -13.45
CA ASP A 52 8.98 12.86 -12.36
C ASP A 52 7.59 13.19 -12.93
N PRO A 53 6.49 12.59 -12.42
CA PRO A 53 5.14 12.90 -12.88
C PRO A 53 4.62 14.23 -12.30
N ASP A 54 5.26 14.80 -11.27
CA ASP A 54 4.84 16.07 -10.67
C ASP A 54 5.38 17.23 -11.53
N PRO A 55 4.50 18.04 -12.15
CA PRO A 55 4.91 19.17 -12.99
C PRO A 55 5.66 20.26 -12.21
N ARG A 56 5.58 20.26 -10.87
CA ARG A 56 6.35 21.19 -10.03
C ARG A 56 7.78 20.72 -9.80
N ALA A 57 8.07 19.43 -9.99
CA ALA A 57 9.36 18.83 -9.69
C ALA A 57 10.11 18.33 -10.93
N ALA A 58 9.38 18.02 -12.01
CA ALA A 58 9.91 17.67 -13.31
C ALA A 58 10.77 18.79 -13.93
N GLY A 59 11.50 18.45 -15.00
CA GLY A 59 12.35 19.38 -15.76
C GLY A 59 13.82 19.31 -15.38
N GLY A 60 14.18 18.56 -14.34
CA GLY A 60 15.55 18.43 -13.90
C GLY A 60 16.45 17.74 -14.91
N ALA A 61 15.90 16.81 -15.70
CA ALA A 61 16.64 16.22 -16.81
C ALA A 61 17.06 17.27 -17.85
N ASP A 62 16.20 18.24 -18.15
CA ASP A 62 16.48 19.27 -19.14
C ASP A 62 17.45 20.32 -18.59
N THR A 63 17.30 20.71 -17.32
CA THR A 63 18.26 21.58 -16.62
C THR A 63 19.67 20.98 -16.60
N LEU A 64 19.79 19.68 -16.32
CA LEU A 64 21.08 18.98 -16.33
C LEU A 64 21.68 18.90 -17.75
N ARG A 65 20.87 18.59 -18.76
CA ARG A 65 21.33 18.58 -20.17
C ARG A 65 21.82 19.95 -20.64
N ALA A 66 21.09 21.01 -20.29
CA ALA A 66 21.47 22.38 -20.63
C ALA A 66 22.81 22.79 -20.02
N ALA A 67 23.18 22.20 -18.88
CA ALA A 67 24.47 22.38 -18.22
C ALA A 67 25.57 21.41 -18.72
N GLY A 68 25.32 20.61 -19.75
CA GLY A 68 26.30 19.72 -20.38
C GLY A 68 26.43 18.33 -19.77
N VAL A 69 25.50 17.92 -18.90
CA VAL A 69 25.46 16.56 -18.32
C VAL A 69 24.80 15.58 -19.29
N ASP A 70 25.37 14.38 -19.50
CA ASP A 70 24.71 13.29 -20.24
C ASP A 70 23.57 12.71 -19.40
N VAL A 71 22.32 12.91 -19.81
CA VAL A 71 21.14 12.43 -19.07
C VAL A 71 20.37 11.38 -19.86
N ARG A 72 20.28 10.17 -19.30
CA ARG A 72 19.45 9.07 -19.82
C ARG A 72 18.34 8.72 -18.85
N ILE A 73 17.13 8.51 -19.38
CA ILE A 73 15.95 8.09 -18.60
C ILE A 73 15.43 6.76 -19.17
N GLY A 74 14.91 5.89 -18.30
CA GLY A 74 14.18 4.68 -18.71
C GLY A 74 14.87 3.37 -18.39
N ILE A 75 16.00 3.39 -17.67
CA ILE A 75 16.69 2.17 -17.25
C ILE A 75 16.06 1.64 -15.95
N ALA A 76 15.62 0.38 -15.94
CA ALA A 76 14.91 -0.24 -14.80
C ALA A 76 13.64 0.53 -14.38
N GLY A 77 12.93 1.08 -15.37
CA GLY A 77 11.75 1.92 -15.13
C GLY A 77 10.62 1.19 -14.44
N ASP A 78 10.41 -0.10 -14.74
CA ASP A 78 9.35 -0.89 -14.14
C ASP A 78 9.63 -1.19 -12.66
N GLU A 79 10.87 -1.50 -12.32
CA GLU A 79 11.32 -1.67 -10.94
C GLU A 79 11.14 -0.38 -10.13
N ALA A 80 11.52 0.77 -10.71
CA ALA A 80 11.38 2.07 -10.06
C ALA A 80 9.91 2.48 -9.86
N ARG A 81 9.03 2.18 -10.83
CA ARG A 81 7.58 2.36 -10.66
C ARG A 81 7.02 1.48 -9.57
N ARG A 82 7.43 0.20 -9.51
CA ARG A 82 7.01 -0.72 -8.44
C ARG A 82 7.47 -0.22 -7.07
N GLN A 83 8.71 0.25 -6.95
CA GLN A 83 9.22 0.81 -5.70
C GLN A 83 8.39 2.01 -5.21
N ASN A 84 7.86 2.81 -6.14
CA ASN A 84 7.13 4.05 -5.84
C ASN A 84 5.65 3.97 -6.21
N GLU A 85 5.06 2.76 -6.20
CA GLU A 85 3.70 2.52 -6.72
C GLU A 85 2.65 3.45 -6.08
N VAL A 86 2.77 3.69 -4.78
CA VAL A 86 1.89 4.59 -4.02
C VAL A 86 2.00 6.04 -4.50
N PHE A 87 3.22 6.52 -4.77
CA PHE A 87 3.46 7.89 -5.22
C PHE A 87 2.90 8.11 -6.62
N PHE A 88 3.22 7.22 -7.56
CA PHE A 88 2.73 7.31 -8.94
C PHE A 88 1.21 7.19 -8.99
N HIS A 89 0.62 6.28 -8.21
CA HIS A 89 -0.82 6.15 -8.10
C HIS A 89 -1.48 7.42 -7.56
N GLY A 90 -0.94 7.99 -6.49
CA GLY A 90 -1.46 9.22 -5.91
C GLY A 90 -1.39 10.39 -6.88
N ALA A 91 -0.29 10.54 -7.62
CA ALA A 91 -0.12 11.56 -8.65
C ALA A 91 -1.12 11.40 -9.80
N ALA A 92 -1.37 10.16 -10.25
CA ALA A 92 -2.26 9.88 -11.37
C ALA A 92 -3.75 9.95 -11.01
N THR A 93 -4.12 9.60 -9.78
CA THR A 93 -5.53 9.36 -9.40
C THR A 93 -6.08 10.32 -8.36
N GLY A 94 -5.23 11.03 -7.61
CA GLY A 94 -5.66 11.89 -6.51
C GLY A 94 -6.35 11.14 -5.36
N ARG A 95 -6.09 9.82 -5.21
CA ARG A 95 -6.63 9.01 -4.11
C ARG A 95 -5.57 8.08 -3.51
N PRO A 96 -5.79 7.52 -2.31
CA PRO A 96 -4.87 6.56 -1.72
C PRO A 96 -4.77 5.28 -2.57
N PHE A 97 -3.58 4.66 -2.56
CA PHE A 97 -3.32 3.34 -3.09
C PHE A 97 -3.87 2.28 -2.12
N VAL A 98 -4.74 1.40 -2.62
CA VAL A 98 -5.49 0.45 -1.79
C VAL A 98 -4.94 -0.95 -1.95
N VAL A 99 -4.48 -1.51 -0.83
CA VAL A 99 -4.09 -2.90 -0.69
C VAL A 99 -5.22 -3.66 0.00
N ALA A 100 -5.89 -4.56 -0.71
CA ALA A 100 -6.80 -5.52 -0.09
C ALA A 100 -6.02 -6.73 0.40
N LYS A 101 -6.16 -7.07 1.69
CA LYS A 101 -5.46 -8.20 2.29
C LYS A 101 -6.43 -9.18 2.91
N ALA A 102 -6.21 -10.47 2.62
CA ALA A 102 -6.98 -11.54 3.23
C ALA A 102 -6.12 -12.76 3.56
N ALA A 103 -6.62 -13.56 4.49
CA ALA A 103 -6.15 -14.92 4.76
C ALA A 103 -7.33 -15.85 4.47
N VAL A 104 -7.12 -16.87 3.63
CA VAL A 104 -8.14 -17.79 3.18
C VAL A 104 -7.65 -19.24 3.27
N SER A 105 -8.57 -20.19 3.43
CA SER A 105 -8.32 -21.60 3.14
C SER A 105 -8.12 -21.81 1.63
N LEU A 106 -7.65 -23.00 1.24
CA LEU A 106 -7.44 -23.37 -0.16
C LEU A 106 -8.72 -23.27 -1.00
N ASP A 107 -9.89 -23.45 -0.37
CA ASP A 107 -11.23 -23.31 -0.95
C ASP A 107 -11.89 -21.93 -0.70
N GLY A 108 -11.09 -20.90 -0.36
CA GLY A 108 -11.53 -19.50 -0.37
C GLY A 108 -12.36 -19.05 0.83
N ARG A 109 -12.21 -19.69 1.99
CA ARG A 109 -12.97 -19.38 3.21
C ARG A 109 -12.10 -18.66 4.25
N ILE A 110 -12.71 -17.75 5.01
CA ILE A 110 -12.04 -16.94 6.04
C ILE A 110 -12.31 -17.43 7.48
N ALA A 111 -13.28 -18.32 7.65
CA ALA A 111 -13.62 -18.96 8.92
C ALA A 111 -14.40 -20.26 8.68
N ALA A 112 -14.36 -21.18 9.63
CA ALA A 112 -15.21 -22.36 9.66
C ALA A 112 -16.70 -21.97 9.84
N ALA A 113 -17.60 -22.95 9.69
CA ALA A 113 -19.05 -22.74 9.79
C ALA A 113 -19.49 -22.18 11.16
N ASP A 114 -18.83 -22.62 12.23
CA ASP A 114 -19.03 -22.14 13.60
C ASP A 114 -18.47 -20.72 13.84
N GLY A 115 -17.72 -20.17 12.88
CA GLY A 115 -17.06 -18.87 12.98
C GLY A 115 -15.62 -18.92 13.50
N THR A 116 -15.09 -20.09 13.83
CA THR A 116 -13.69 -20.25 14.23
C THR A 116 -12.76 -19.90 13.06
N SER A 117 -11.83 -18.97 13.29
CA SER A 117 -10.90 -18.47 12.26
C SER A 117 -9.44 -18.40 12.73
N GLN A 118 -9.20 -18.63 14.02
CA GLN A 118 -7.86 -18.54 14.62
C GLN A 118 -7.31 -19.95 14.91
N TRP A 119 -6.20 -20.37 14.32
CA TRP A 119 -5.40 -19.71 13.28
C TRP A 119 -5.59 -20.41 11.94
N LEU A 120 -6.13 -19.68 10.97
CA LEU A 120 -6.24 -20.15 9.59
C LEU A 120 -4.86 -20.30 8.94
N THR A 121 -3.99 -19.30 9.08
CA THR A 121 -2.62 -19.29 8.52
C THR A 121 -1.54 -19.49 9.57
N GLY A 122 -0.39 -20.00 9.15
CA GLY A 122 0.78 -20.26 9.98
C GLY A 122 1.43 -19.01 10.59
N PRO A 123 2.31 -19.17 11.59
CA PRO A 123 2.95 -18.06 12.28
C PRO A 123 3.80 -17.17 11.35
N GLU A 124 4.48 -17.73 10.36
CA GLU A 124 5.29 -17.00 9.38
C GLU A 124 4.40 -16.11 8.50
N ALA A 125 3.31 -16.66 7.99
CA ALA A 125 2.32 -15.93 7.19
C ALA A 125 1.65 -14.82 8.01
N ARG A 126 1.34 -15.06 9.28
CA ARG A 126 0.80 -14.03 10.19
C ARG A 126 1.80 -12.92 10.46
N LEU A 127 3.08 -13.24 10.60
CA LEU A 127 4.14 -12.25 10.76
C LEU A 127 4.29 -11.39 9.49
N ALA A 128 4.30 -12.01 8.31
CA ALA A 128 4.33 -11.32 7.03
C ALA A 128 3.11 -10.40 6.85
N ALA A 129 1.90 -10.92 7.09
CA ALA A 129 0.66 -10.16 7.08
C ALA A 129 0.67 -8.97 8.04
N HIS A 130 1.27 -9.13 9.22
CA HIS A 130 1.39 -8.07 10.22
C HIS A 130 2.41 -7.01 9.80
N GLY A 131 3.46 -7.40 9.07
CA GLY A 131 4.44 -6.49 8.49
C GLY A 131 3.86 -5.51 7.47
N LEU A 132 2.81 -5.91 6.73
CA LEU A 132 2.11 -5.04 5.76
C LEU A 132 1.55 -3.76 6.39
N ARG A 133 1.19 -3.78 7.68
CA ARG A 133 0.72 -2.58 8.38
C ARG A 133 1.81 -1.51 8.47
N GLY A 134 3.08 -1.92 8.47
CA GLY A 134 4.22 -1.02 8.51
C GLY A 134 4.62 -0.46 7.15
N THR A 135 3.92 -0.85 6.08
CA THR A 135 4.19 -0.39 4.71
C THR A 135 3.09 0.52 4.16
N VAL A 136 2.12 0.90 4.99
CA VAL A 136 0.97 1.74 4.60
C VAL A 136 0.74 2.87 5.59
N ASP A 137 0.05 3.92 5.15
CA ASP A 137 -0.29 5.08 6.00
C ASP A 137 -1.52 4.82 6.87
N ALA A 138 -2.43 3.94 6.44
CA ALA A 138 -3.64 3.60 7.18
C ALA A 138 -4.01 2.11 7.07
N VAL A 139 -4.58 1.56 8.15
CA VAL A 139 -5.21 0.25 8.19
C VAL A 139 -6.71 0.45 8.36
N LEU A 140 -7.49 -0.06 7.42
CA LEU A 140 -8.94 0.09 7.37
C LEU A 140 -9.63 -1.24 7.68
N VAL A 141 -10.60 -1.19 8.61
CA VAL A 141 -11.48 -2.33 8.94
C VAL A 141 -12.93 -1.89 9.05
N GLY A 142 -13.88 -2.82 8.94
CA GLY A 142 -15.28 -2.58 9.31
C GLY A 142 -15.53 -2.80 10.81
N SER A 143 -16.59 -2.20 11.36
CA SER A 143 -16.95 -2.38 12.77
C SER A 143 -17.24 -3.83 13.14
N GLY A 144 -17.68 -4.66 12.19
CA GLY A 144 -17.81 -6.11 12.37
C GLY A 144 -16.52 -6.80 12.80
N THR A 145 -15.38 -6.43 12.19
CA THR A 145 -14.05 -6.93 12.58
C THR A 145 -13.68 -6.46 13.99
N VAL A 146 -14.02 -5.21 14.34
CA VAL A 146 -13.79 -4.69 15.69
C VAL A 146 -14.58 -5.48 16.74
N PHE A 147 -15.86 -5.75 16.46
CA PHE A 147 -16.70 -6.53 17.37
C PHE A 147 -16.25 -7.98 17.53
N ALA A 148 -15.78 -8.61 16.45
CA ALA A 148 -15.35 -10.00 16.46
C ALA A 148 -13.99 -10.19 17.15
N ASP A 149 -13.01 -9.35 16.83
CA ASP A 149 -11.60 -9.61 17.16
C ASP A 149 -10.99 -8.65 18.18
N ASP A 150 -11.66 -7.53 18.47
CA ASP A 150 -11.13 -6.42 19.29
C ASP A 150 -9.64 -6.11 18.97
N PRO A 151 -9.32 -5.80 17.69
CA PRO A 151 -7.95 -5.74 17.22
C PRO A 151 -7.28 -4.43 17.65
N ARG A 152 -5.94 -4.44 17.75
CA ARG A 152 -5.17 -3.19 17.95
C ARG A 152 -4.89 -2.45 16.65
N LEU A 153 -4.77 -3.17 15.54
CA LEU A 153 -4.38 -2.69 14.19
C LEU A 153 -3.04 -1.94 14.12
N THR A 154 -2.23 -1.99 15.18
CA THR A 154 -0.87 -1.44 15.22
C THR A 154 0.15 -2.39 14.59
N VAL A 155 1.28 -1.84 14.17
CA VAL A 155 2.51 -2.56 13.83
C VAL A 155 3.22 -2.94 15.12
N ARG A 156 3.58 -4.21 15.24
CA ARG A 156 4.25 -4.82 16.42
C ARG A 156 5.36 -5.77 16.00
N VAL A 157 5.93 -5.53 14.82
CA VAL A 157 7.09 -6.29 14.33
C VAL A 157 8.33 -5.75 15.06
N PRO A 158 9.24 -6.61 15.56
CA PRO A 158 10.49 -6.16 16.18
C PRO A 158 11.29 -5.23 15.26
N GLY A 159 11.84 -4.15 15.81
CA GLY A 159 12.66 -3.19 15.06
C GLY A 159 11.87 -2.17 14.22
N HIS A 160 10.52 -2.20 14.25
CA HIS A 160 9.72 -1.19 13.58
C HIS A 160 9.85 0.17 14.29
N ALA A 161 10.48 1.13 13.62
CA ALA A 161 10.73 2.48 14.14
C ALA A 161 9.87 3.57 13.48
N ALA A 162 9.07 3.23 12.46
CA ALA A 162 8.22 4.19 11.78
C ALA A 162 6.96 4.53 12.60
N PRO A 163 6.28 5.65 12.30
CA PRO A 163 4.99 5.96 12.90
C PRO A 163 3.96 4.86 12.67
N GLN A 164 3.08 4.66 13.66
CA GLN A 164 1.95 3.74 13.52
C GLN A 164 0.98 4.22 12.43
N PRO A 165 0.40 3.31 11.63
CA PRO A 165 -0.59 3.69 10.64
C PRO A 165 -1.86 4.23 11.31
N LEU A 166 -2.55 5.14 10.63
CA LEU A 166 -3.89 5.57 11.00
C LEU A 166 -4.84 4.37 11.03
N ARG A 167 -5.54 4.17 12.14
CA ARG A 167 -6.60 3.16 12.25
C ARG A 167 -7.89 3.77 11.71
N ALA A 168 -8.37 3.30 10.57
CA ALA A 168 -9.64 3.71 9.99
C ALA A 168 -10.70 2.64 10.26
N VAL A 169 -11.78 3.01 10.95
CA VAL A 169 -12.86 2.07 11.26
C VAL A 169 -14.16 2.53 10.62
N LEU A 170 -14.71 1.70 9.73
CA LEU A 170 -16.02 1.95 9.12
C LEU A 170 -17.13 1.47 10.05
N ASP A 171 -17.87 2.42 10.64
CA ASP A 171 -18.96 2.16 11.58
C ASP A 171 -20.21 2.99 11.25
N ARG A 172 -20.88 2.61 10.17
CA ARG A 172 -22.13 3.21 9.65
C ARG A 172 -23.27 3.40 10.66
N ARG A 173 -23.23 2.72 11.80
CA ARG A 173 -24.29 2.73 12.82
C ARG A 173 -23.85 3.37 14.15
N GLY A 174 -22.63 3.93 14.21
CA GLY A 174 -22.10 4.56 15.43
C GLY A 174 -22.04 3.64 16.67
N ARG A 175 -21.98 2.32 16.46
CA ARG A 175 -22.06 1.32 17.53
C ARG A 175 -20.79 1.26 18.39
N ILE A 176 -19.64 1.59 17.81
CA ILE A 176 -18.36 1.61 18.53
C ILE A 176 -18.38 2.65 19.64
N ALA A 177 -18.89 3.85 19.35
CA ALA A 177 -19.03 4.93 20.33
C ALA A 177 -20.19 4.67 21.30
N ALA A 178 -21.32 4.16 20.81
CA ALA A 178 -22.52 3.96 21.62
C ALA A 178 -22.40 2.83 22.67
N GLY A 179 -21.52 1.85 22.45
CA GLY A 179 -21.45 0.64 23.26
C GLY A 179 -20.78 0.79 24.63
N GLY A 180 -20.16 1.92 24.96
CA GLY A 180 -19.46 2.17 26.24
C GLY A 180 -18.25 1.27 26.53
N ARG A 181 -17.99 0.24 25.71
CA ARG A 181 -16.85 -0.66 25.80
C ARG A 181 -15.58 0.03 25.32
N ALA A 182 -14.49 -0.14 26.08
CA ALA A 182 -13.16 0.30 25.69
C ALA A 182 -12.56 -0.64 24.62
N TRP A 183 -12.80 -0.33 23.35
CA TRP A 183 -12.21 -1.07 22.22
C TRP A 183 -10.72 -0.79 22.07
N ARG A 184 -9.93 -1.82 21.75
CA ARG A 184 -8.48 -1.65 21.56
C ARG A 184 -8.11 -0.74 20.40
N VAL A 185 -8.97 -0.62 19.39
CA VAL A 185 -8.81 0.38 18.31
C VAL A 185 -8.93 1.83 18.79
N LEU A 186 -9.40 2.07 20.02
CA LEU A 186 -9.55 3.39 20.64
C LEU A 186 -8.59 3.61 21.83
N ASP A 187 -7.64 2.71 22.07
CA ASP A 187 -6.75 2.72 23.25
C ASP A 187 -5.66 3.81 23.26
N GLY A 188 -5.69 4.75 22.31
CA GLY A 188 -4.69 5.81 22.17
C GLY A 188 -3.29 5.37 21.70
N SER A 189 -3.05 4.07 21.45
CA SER A 189 -1.74 3.57 21.02
C SER A 189 -1.34 3.93 19.57
N ALA A 190 -2.30 4.42 18.77
CA ALA A 190 -2.12 4.92 17.42
C ALA A 190 -3.25 5.92 17.07
N PRO A 191 -3.06 6.82 16.11
CA PRO A 191 -4.14 7.69 15.65
C PRO A 191 -5.31 6.84 15.12
N THR A 192 -6.54 7.25 15.43
CA THR A 192 -7.75 6.55 14.99
C THR A 192 -8.77 7.52 14.43
N VAL A 193 -9.43 7.10 13.36
CA VAL A 193 -10.64 7.73 12.83
C VAL A 193 -11.74 6.68 12.74
N VAL A 194 -12.93 7.04 13.21
CA VAL A 194 -14.17 6.29 12.96
C VAL A 194 -14.95 7.05 11.89
N LEU A 195 -15.30 6.36 10.82
CA LEU A 195 -16.02 6.90 9.67
C LEU A 195 -17.37 6.19 9.58
N ASP A 196 -18.45 6.94 9.41
CA ASP A 196 -19.80 6.43 9.17
C ASP A 196 -20.16 6.37 7.68
N GLU A 197 -19.25 6.82 6.81
CA GLU A 197 -19.41 6.87 5.35
C GLU A 197 -19.54 5.46 4.72
N PRO A 198 -20.66 5.16 4.03
CA PRO A 198 -20.85 3.88 3.35
C PRO A 198 -20.16 3.76 1.98
N ASP A 199 -19.88 4.85 1.27
CA ASP A 199 -19.26 4.82 -0.06
C ASP A 199 -17.73 4.69 0.05
N PRO A 200 -17.13 3.59 -0.44
CA PRO A 200 -15.68 3.42 -0.48
C PRO A 200 -14.93 4.59 -1.13
N LYS A 201 -15.50 5.25 -2.15
CA LYS A 201 -14.86 6.39 -2.81
C LYS A 201 -14.80 7.62 -1.89
N ALA A 202 -15.89 7.92 -1.20
CA ALA A 202 -15.95 9.01 -0.22
C ALA A 202 -15.04 8.72 1.00
N VAL A 203 -14.97 7.46 1.45
CA VAL A 203 -13.99 7.02 2.47
C VAL A 203 -12.56 7.35 2.03
N LEU A 204 -12.19 6.99 0.80
CA LEU A 204 -10.85 7.27 0.27
C LEU A 204 -10.56 8.76 0.13
N ALA A 205 -11.56 9.58 -0.25
CA ALA A 205 -11.43 11.03 -0.30
C ALA A 205 -11.16 11.62 1.10
N ALA A 206 -11.94 11.21 2.11
CA ALA A 206 -11.75 11.65 3.49
C ALA A 206 -10.37 11.25 4.06
N LEU A 207 -9.85 10.07 3.68
CA LEU A 207 -8.50 9.65 4.05
C LEU A 207 -7.44 10.46 3.30
N TRP A 208 -7.63 10.73 2.01
CA TRP A 208 -6.71 11.53 1.21
C TRP A 208 -6.51 12.94 1.77
N GLU A 209 -7.60 13.60 2.17
CA GLU A 209 -7.58 14.93 2.79
C GLU A 209 -6.80 14.95 4.11
N ARG A 210 -6.74 13.81 4.82
CA ARG A 210 -5.94 13.62 6.04
C ARG A 210 -4.47 13.32 5.77
N GLY A 211 -4.03 13.34 4.51
CA GLY A 211 -2.65 13.04 4.13
C GLY A 211 -2.36 11.56 3.92
N VAL A 212 -3.36 10.67 4.02
CA VAL A 212 -3.18 9.23 3.75
C VAL A 212 -2.93 9.05 2.26
N ARG A 213 -1.88 8.31 1.88
CA ARG A 213 -1.53 7.99 0.49
C ARG A 213 -1.66 6.50 0.20
N SER A 214 -1.66 5.66 1.22
CA SER A 214 -1.86 4.21 1.09
C SER A 214 -2.76 3.67 2.21
N VAL A 215 -3.62 2.72 1.85
CA VAL A 215 -4.59 2.08 2.77
C VAL A 215 -4.50 0.58 2.63
N LEU A 216 -4.31 -0.13 3.74
CA LEU A 216 -4.47 -1.56 3.84
C LEU A 216 -5.88 -1.87 4.33
N VAL A 217 -6.73 -2.43 3.47
CA VAL A 217 -8.06 -2.92 3.85
C VAL A 217 -7.91 -4.33 4.40
N GLU A 218 -8.04 -4.46 5.73
CA GLU A 218 -7.98 -5.73 6.44
C GLU A 218 -9.37 -6.13 6.99
N GLY A 219 -9.75 -7.37 6.76
CA GLY A 219 -10.84 -7.99 7.51
C GLY A 219 -12.25 -7.56 7.08
N GLY A 220 -13.18 -8.49 7.29
CA GLY A 220 -14.59 -8.36 6.92
C GLY A 220 -14.82 -8.52 5.42
N ALA A 221 -15.41 -9.65 5.02
CA ALA A 221 -15.81 -9.92 3.64
C ALA A 221 -16.61 -8.76 3.02
N ALA A 222 -17.44 -8.08 3.82
CA ALA A 222 -18.25 -6.95 3.38
C ALA A 222 -17.43 -5.73 2.92
N VAL A 223 -16.37 -5.38 3.65
CA VAL A 223 -15.57 -4.20 3.33
C VAL A 223 -14.68 -4.50 2.12
N VAL A 224 -14.01 -5.64 2.11
CA VAL A 224 -13.18 -6.04 0.97
C VAL A 224 -14.03 -6.17 -0.30
N SER A 225 -15.21 -6.80 -0.22
CA SER A 225 -16.16 -6.85 -1.35
C SER A 225 -16.56 -5.46 -1.84
N ALA A 226 -16.88 -4.52 -0.95
CA ALA A 226 -17.31 -3.19 -1.35
C ALA A 226 -16.20 -2.45 -2.15
N PHE A 227 -14.95 -2.54 -1.71
CA PHE A 227 -13.81 -1.93 -2.43
C PHE A 227 -13.53 -2.63 -3.78
N LEU A 228 -13.63 -3.96 -3.83
CA LEU A 228 -13.46 -4.73 -5.08
C LEU A 228 -14.57 -4.38 -6.10
N GLN A 229 -15.83 -4.37 -5.66
CA GLN A 229 -16.98 -4.03 -6.50
C GLN A 229 -16.92 -2.58 -7.01
N ALA A 230 -16.40 -1.66 -6.21
CA ALA A 230 -16.19 -0.28 -6.61
C ALA A 230 -14.98 -0.08 -7.56
N GLY A 231 -14.20 -1.13 -7.84
CA GLY A 231 -12.99 -1.03 -8.66
C GLY A 231 -11.89 -0.18 -8.01
N LEU A 232 -11.83 -0.17 -6.68
CA LEU A 232 -10.93 0.69 -5.90
C LEU A 232 -9.76 -0.07 -5.27
N VAL A 233 -9.59 -1.35 -5.56
CA VAL A 233 -8.44 -2.15 -5.10
C VAL A 233 -7.34 -2.10 -6.13
N ASP A 234 -6.16 -1.62 -5.74
CA ASP A 234 -5.00 -1.48 -6.61
C ASP A 234 -4.05 -2.67 -6.49
N LYS A 235 -4.08 -3.36 -5.34
CA LYS A 235 -3.26 -4.54 -5.04
C LYS A 235 -4.01 -5.49 -4.13
N VAL A 236 -3.88 -6.79 -4.40
CA VAL A 236 -4.37 -7.85 -3.53
C VAL A 236 -3.18 -8.62 -2.97
N VAL A 237 -3.16 -8.80 -1.65
CA VAL A 237 -2.22 -9.71 -0.97
C VAL A 237 -3.03 -10.81 -0.28
N LEU A 238 -3.03 -11.99 -0.88
CA LEU A 238 -3.82 -13.14 -0.45
C LEU A 238 -2.92 -14.18 0.20
N HIS A 239 -3.14 -14.46 1.48
CA HIS A 239 -2.48 -15.57 2.18
C HIS A 239 -3.40 -16.79 2.10
N VAL A 240 -2.89 -17.91 1.59
CA VAL A 240 -3.64 -19.14 1.34
C VAL A 240 -3.06 -20.25 2.23
N ALA A 241 -3.88 -20.69 3.18
CA ALA A 241 -3.56 -21.80 4.07
C ALA A 241 -3.82 -23.15 3.38
N PRO A 242 -2.98 -24.17 3.60
CA PRO A 242 -3.10 -25.50 2.98
C PRO A 242 -4.17 -26.37 3.68
N LEU A 243 -5.37 -25.83 3.88
CA LEU A 243 -6.50 -26.52 4.49
C LEU A 243 -7.82 -26.21 3.75
N LEU A 244 -8.83 -27.04 3.97
CA LEU A 244 -10.17 -26.89 3.39
C LEU A 244 -11.20 -26.69 4.50
N LEU A 245 -12.13 -25.75 4.33
CA LEU A 245 -13.20 -25.47 5.30
C LEU A 245 -14.59 -25.91 4.83
N GLY A 246 -14.71 -26.29 3.57
CA GLY A 246 -15.94 -26.78 2.97
C GLY A 246 -16.93 -25.66 2.65
N GLU A 247 -18.05 -26.06 2.04
CA GLU A 247 -19.09 -25.15 1.54
C GLU A 247 -19.66 -24.22 2.62
N GLN A 248 -19.84 -24.75 3.83
CA GLN A 248 -20.41 -24.04 4.98
C GLN A 248 -19.40 -23.09 5.65
N GLY A 249 -18.12 -23.10 5.22
CA GLY A 249 -17.15 -22.11 5.64
C GLY A 249 -17.55 -20.70 5.20
N ARG A 250 -17.23 -19.69 6.01
CA ARG A 250 -17.55 -18.30 5.68
C ARG A 250 -16.71 -17.84 4.48
N PRO A 251 -17.32 -17.38 3.38
CA PRO A 251 -16.58 -17.01 2.17
C PRO A 251 -15.76 -15.73 2.38
N PHE A 252 -14.65 -15.63 1.64
CA PHE A 252 -13.83 -14.42 1.59
C PHE A 252 -14.58 -13.19 1.07
N LEU A 253 -15.42 -13.38 0.07
CA LEU A 253 -16.26 -12.34 -0.51
C LEU A 253 -17.70 -12.49 -0.05
N SER A 254 -18.36 -11.36 0.13
CA SER A 254 -19.80 -11.27 0.39
C SER A 254 -20.51 -10.45 -0.71
N GLY A 255 -21.84 -10.52 -0.73
CA GLY A 255 -22.70 -9.85 -1.71
C GLY A 255 -23.29 -10.83 -2.72
N ASP A 256 -23.99 -10.30 -3.72
CA ASP A 256 -24.77 -11.06 -4.71
C ASP A 256 -23.89 -11.83 -5.72
N GLY A 257 -22.57 -11.66 -5.64
CA GLY A 257 -21.61 -12.31 -6.52
C GLY A 257 -21.53 -11.66 -7.91
N ILE A 258 -20.86 -12.37 -8.82
CA ILE A 258 -20.71 -11.97 -10.22
C ILE A 258 -21.51 -12.98 -11.06
N ALA A 259 -22.48 -12.49 -11.85
CA ALA A 259 -23.38 -13.36 -12.60
C ALA A 259 -22.71 -14.11 -13.76
N THR A 260 -21.69 -13.52 -14.39
CA THR A 260 -21.00 -14.09 -15.56
C THR A 260 -19.50 -13.89 -15.46
N LEU A 261 -18.70 -14.81 -16.03
CA LEU A 261 -17.24 -14.68 -16.05
C LEU A 261 -16.76 -13.38 -16.70
N ALA A 262 -17.52 -12.83 -17.67
CA ALA A 262 -17.21 -11.55 -18.29
C ALA A 262 -17.33 -10.36 -17.32
N GLY A 263 -18.14 -10.48 -16.27
CA GLY A 263 -18.25 -9.49 -15.19
C GLY A 263 -17.23 -9.67 -14.07
N ALA A 264 -16.39 -10.71 -14.12
CA ALA A 264 -15.46 -11.00 -13.04
C ALA A 264 -14.24 -10.07 -13.11
N PRO A 265 -13.87 -9.38 -12.02
CA PRO A 265 -12.65 -8.59 -11.99
C PRO A 265 -11.43 -9.49 -12.26
N ALA A 266 -10.70 -9.18 -13.34
CA ALA A 266 -9.51 -9.90 -13.72
C ALA A 266 -8.28 -9.35 -12.98
N PHE A 267 -7.41 -10.23 -12.51
CA PHE A 267 -6.16 -9.89 -11.85
C PHE A 267 -4.97 -10.53 -12.57
N ARG A 268 -3.89 -9.76 -12.71
CA ARG A 268 -2.58 -10.26 -13.08
C ARG A 268 -1.89 -10.76 -11.82
N LEU A 269 -1.46 -12.02 -11.85
CA LEU A 269 -0.61 -12.60 -10.82
C LEU A 269 0.80 -12.02 -10.98
N ASP A 270 1.31 -11.37 -9.93
CA ASP A 270 2.62 -10.73 -9.94
C ASP A 270 3.66 -11.58 -9.21
N ARG A 271 3.27 -12.15 -8.06
CA ARG A 271 4.17 -12.95 -7.25
C ARG A 271 3.43 -14.08 -6.54
N VAL A 272 4.10 -15.22 -6.41
CA VAL A 272 3.72 -16.34 -5.54
C VAL A 272 4.91 -16.67 -4.66
N GLU A 273 4.72 -16.64 -3.35
CA GLU A 273 5.74 -16.96 -2.36
C GLU A 273 5.24 -18.05 -1.41
N GLN A 274 6.08 -19.03 -1.11
CA GLN A 274 5.83 -19.92 0.02
C GLN A 274 6.32 -19.23 1.30
N VAL A 275 5.45 -19.11 2.29
CA VAL A 275 5.75 -18.50 3.59
C VAL A 275 5.38 -19.50 4.67
N GLY A 276 6.40 -20.22 5.18
CA GLY A 276 6.16 -21.38 6.04
C GLY A 276 5.39 -22.46 5.28
N THR A 277 4.21 -22.82 5.77
CA THR A 277 3.30 -23.79 5.13
C THR A 277 2.26 -23.14 4.22
N ASP A 278 2.15 -21.81 4.23
CA ASP A 278 1.16 -21.06 3.46
C ASP A 278 1.73 -20.57 2.12
N ALA A 279 0.85 -20.23 1.19
CA ALA A 279 1.22 -19.48 -0.02
C ALA A 279 0.76 -18.02 0.11
N VAL A 280 1.57 -17.07 -0.36
CA VAL A 280 1.21 -15.65 -0.46
C VAL A 280 1.21 -15.24 -1.93
N LEU A 281 0.06 -14.77 -2.39
CA LEU A 281 -0.13 -14.28 -3.74
C LEU A 281 -0.21 -12.75 -3.72
N THR A 282 0.62 -12.12 -4.54
CA THR A 282 0.49 -10.69 -4.84
C THR A 282 -0.12 -10.53 -6.22
N LEU A 283 -1.24 -9.82 -6.30
CA LEU A 283 -1.96 -9.59 -7.54
C LEU A 283 -2.27 -8.11 -7.76
N TYR A 284 -2.37 -7.72 -9.02
CA TYR A 284 -2.77 -6.39 -9.46
C TYR A 284 -3.94 -6.51 -10.44
N PRO A 285 -4.86 -5.53 -10.53
CA PRO A 285 -5.91 -5.54 -11.56
C PRO A 285 -5.31 -5.70 -12.97
N ALA A 286 -5.87 -6.60 -13.78
CA ALA A 286 -5.33 -6.93 -15.11
C ALA A 286 -5.48 -5.77 -16.12
N GLY A 287 -6.42 -4.86 -15.87
CA GLY A 287 -6.64 -3.66 -16.69
C GLY A 287 -5.98 -2.39 -16.15
N GLY A 288 -4.88 -2.52 -15.39
CA GLY A 288 -4.16 -1.37 -14.83
C GLY A 288 -3.83 -0.32 -15.90
N ARG A 289 -4.28 0.91 -15.67
CA ARG A 289 -3.98 2.11 -16.47
C ARG A 289 -2.52 2.51 -16.34
#